data_AF-A0A512L8P8-F1
#
_entry.id   AF-A0A512L8P8-F1
#
_cell.length_a   1.000
_cell.length_b   1.000
_cell.length_c   1.000
_cell.angle_alpha   90.00
_cell.angle_beta   90.00
_cell.angle_gamma   90.00
#
_symmetry.space_group_name_H-M   'P 1'
#
loop_
_entity.id
_entity.type
_entity.pdbx_description
1 polymer ?
#
loop_
_entity_poly.entity_id
_entity_poly.type
_entity_poly.pdbx_seq_one_letter_code
_entity_poly.pdbx_strand_id
1 'polypeptide(L)'
;MSLATRIESLVIRVAQEFNDVRATAGSLASLSTNDKSSLVAAINELKAAVLSAMAIDDNQIATTSTYSSNKIVSLLDALKTDILGGADAAYDTLVEIQQALQSGTSGLDAILAAVNLRVRFDAAQTLTVAEQLQARTNIGAVAVSDVGNTDTDFVVIFDGALA
;
A
#
# COMPACT_ATOMS: atom_id res chain seq x y z
N MET A 1 -74.87 0.25 52.26
CA MET A 1 -73.81 1.25 52.00
C MET A 1 -74.46 2.58 51.65
N SER A 2 -74.03 3.69 52.24
CA SER A 2 -74.54 5.02 51.90
C SER A 2 -73.79 5.60 50.69
N LEU A 3 -74.36 6.65 50.08
CA LEU A 3 -73.66 7.43 49.05
C LEU A 3 -72.34 8.01 49.59
N ALA A 4 -72.32 8.46 50.85
CA ALA A 4 -71.13 9.01 51.50
C ALA A 4 -69.97 7.98 51.53
N THR A 5 -70.24 6.73 51.92
CA THR A 5 -69.21 5.67 51.95
C THR A 5 -68.66 5.34 50.56
N ARG A 6 -69.50 5.44 49.50
CA ARG A 6 -69.06 5.22 48.12
C ARG A 6 -68.16 6.36 47.61
N ILE A 7 -68.48 7.60 47.97
CA ILE A 7 -67.66 8.77 47.63
C ILE A 7 -66.31 8.70 48.33
N GLU A 8 -66.30 8.37 49.62
CA GLU A 8 -65.06 8.20 50.38
C GLU A 8 -64.16 7.09 49.79
N SER A 9 -64.75 5.95 49.43
CA SER A 9 -64.02 4.85 48.78
C SER A 9 -63.42 5.27 47.43
N LEU A 10 -64.17 6.05 46.63
CA LEU A 10 -63.67 6.58 45.36
C LEU A 10 -62.50 7.55 45.58
N VAL A 11 -62.62 8.47 46.54
CA VAL A 11 -61.55 9.43 46.87
C VAL A 11 -60.28 8.72 47.30
N ILE A 12 -60.38 7.69 48.14
CA ILE A 12 -59.23 6.87 48.56
C ILE A 12 -58.60 6.18 47.36
N ARG A 13 -59.40 5.54 46.49
CA ARG A 13 -58.87 4.86 45.31
C ARG A 13 -58.17 5.84 44.37
N VAL A 14 -58.78 7.00 44.10
CA VAL A 14 -58.17 8.05 43.27
C VAL A 14 -56.85 8.52 43.86
N ALA A 15 -56.78 8.73 45.19
CA ALA A 15 -55.54 9.11 45.87
C ALA A 15 -54.44 8.04 45.76
N GLN A 16 -54.80 6.75 45.86
CA GLN A 16 -53.88 5.63 45.64
C GLN A 16 -53.33 5.64 44.21
N GLU A 17 -54.20 5.74 43.20
CA GLU A 17 -53.79 5.79 41.79
C GLU A 17 -52.84 6.97 41.52
N PHE A 18 -53.11 8.16 42.06
CA PHE A 18 -52.18 9.31 41.91
C PHE A 18 -50.83 9.08 42.59
N ASN A 19 -50.82 8.43 43.75
CA ASN A 19 -49.57 8.09 44.44
C ASN A 19 -48.77 7.05 43.66
N ASP A 20 -49.43 6.04 43.09
CA ASP A 20 -48.79 4.99 42.28
C ASP A 20 -48.21 5.56 40.98
N VAL A 21 -48.94 6.47 40.31
CA VAL A 21 -48.45 7.21 39.15
C VAL A 21 -47.21 8.04 39.51
N ARG A 22 -47.25 8.77 40.63
CA ARG A 22 -46.10 9.58 41.08
C ARG A 22 -44.92 8.72 41.51
N ALA A 23 -45.16 7.56 42.12
CA ALA A 23 -44.11 6.61 42.50
C ALA A 23 -43.43 6.00 41.26
N THR A 24 -44.21 5.68 40.22
CA THR A 24 -43.69 5.13 38.95
C THR A 24 -42.95 6.19 38.14
N ALA A 25 -43.46 7.42 38.09
CA ALA A 25 -42.79 8.54 37.42
C ALA A 25 -41.49 8.98 38.14
N GLY A 26 -41.41 8.78 39.45
CA GLY A 26 -40.28 9.18 40.26
C GLY A 26 -40.21 10.69 40.52
N SER A 27 -39.08 11.14 41.07
CA SER A 27 -38.82 12.56 41.37
C SER A 27 -37.91 13.16 40.30
N LEU A 28 -38.32 14.30 39.71
CA LEU A 28 -37.49 15.06 38.77
C LEU A 28 -36.16 15.51 39.40
N ALA A 29 -36.14 15.74 40.71
CA ALA A 29 -34.92 16.12 41.42
C ALA A 29 -33.83 15.05 41.34
N SER A 30 -34.23 13.77 41.24
CA SER A 30 -33.33 12.61 41.17
C SER A 30 -32.71 12.38 39.79
N LEU A 31 -33.13 13.12 38.75
CA LEU A 31 -32.52 13.03 37.42
C LEU A 31 -31.07 13.55 37.46
N SER A 32 -30.19 12.97 36.66
CA SER A 32 -28.81 13.43 36.46
C SER A 32 -28.67 14.40 35.27
N THR A 33 -29.74 14.63 34.52
CA THR A 33 -29.81 15.64 33.44
C THR A 33 -29.80 17.05 34.02
N ASN A 34 -29.43 18.03 33.21
CA ASN A 34 -29.43 19.43 33.61
C ASN A 34 -30.85 20.01 33.60
N ASP A 35 -31.64 19.70 32.57
CA ASP A 35 -33.04 20.08 32.48
C ASP A 35 -33.91 19.08 33.26
N LYS A 36 -34.53 19.59 34.34
CA LYS A 36 -35.42 18.86 35.24
C LYS A 36 -36.83 19.46 35.26
N SER A 37 -37.18 20.28 34.26
CA SER A 37 -38.50 20.91 34.15
C SER A 37 -39.63 19.90 33.89
N SER A 38 -39.30 18.80 33.17
CA SER A 38 -40.20 17.67 32.93
C SER A 38 -39.40 16.41 32.54
N LEU A 39 -40.02 15.23 32.63
CA LEU A 39 -39.43 13.98 32.10
C LEU A 39 -39.17 14.08 30.59
N VAL A 40 -40.04 14.77 29.84
CA VAL A 40 -39.90 14.97 28.40
C VAL A 40 -38.67 15.82 28.08
N ALA A 41 -38.45 16.90 28.84
CA ALA A 41 -37.28 17.76 28.67
C ALA A 41 -35.98 16.99 28.93
N ALA A 42 -35.93 16.24 30.05
CA ALA A 42 -34.79 15.39 30.38
C ALA A 42 -34.51 14.31 29.32
N ILE A 43 -35.55 13.67 28.77
CA ILE A 43 -35.42 12.68 27.69
C ILE A 43 -34.91 13.32 26.40
N ASN A 44 -35.39 14.52 26.07
CA ASN A 44 -34.93 15.25 24.89
C ASN A 44 -33.46 15.71 25.04
N GLU A 45 -33.03 16.13 26.23
CA GLU A 45 -31.62 16.40 26.54
C GLU A 45 -30.78 15.13 26.35
N LEU A 46 -31.20 13.99 26.91
CA LEU A 46 -30.51 12.71 26.74
C LEU A 46 -30.42 12.30 25.26
N LYS A 47 -31.50 12.46 24.49
CA LYS A 47 -31.49 12.20 23.05
C LYS A 47 -30.46 13.06 22.32
N ALA A 48 -30.40 14.36 22.62
CA ALA A 48 -29.41 15.25 22.04
C ALA A 48 -27.98 14.84 22.45
N ALA A 49 -27.77 14.50 23.73
CA ALA A 49 -26.49 14.01 24.23
C ALA A 49 -26.07 12.71 23.54
N VAL A 50 -26.96 11.74 23.35
CA VAL A 50 -26.70 10.49 22.62
C VAL A 50 -26.39 10.75 21.14
N LEU A 51 -27.13 11.65 20.49
CA LEU A 51 -26.83 12.07 19.10
C LEU A 51 -25.46 12.75 19.00
N SER A 52 -25.05 13.54 20.01
CA SER A 52 -23.72 14.13 20.07
C SER A 52 -22.62 13.14 20.47
N ALA A 53 -22.98 12.08 21.21
CA ALA A 53 -22.10 10.98 21.57
C ALA A 53 -21.93 10.00 20.41
N MET A 54 -22.72 10.11 19.34
CA MET A 54 -22.39 9.52 18.05
C MET A 54 -21.19 10.30 17.50
N ALA A 55 -20.02 9.84 17.89
CA ALA A 55 -18.72 10.39 17.55
C ALA A 55 -18.40 10.29 16.04
N ILE A 56 -19.37 10.16 15.14
CA ILE A 56 -19.14 10.09 13.69
C ILE A 56 -19.24 11.49 13.09
N ASP A 57 -18.11 12.04 12.64
CA ASP A 57 -18.05 13.33 11.95
C ASP A 57 -17.14 13.23 10.73
N ASP A 58 -17.71 13.19 9.52
CA ASP A 58 -16.98 13.03 8.25
C ASP A 58 -16.36 14.32 7.71
N ASN A 59 -16.62 15.47 8.35
CA ASN A 59 -16.20 16.78 7.84
C ASN A 59 -14.85 17.22 8.41
N GLN A 60 -14.43 16.68 9.55
CA GLN A 60 -13.29 17.21 10.29
C GLN A 60 -12.61 16.16 11.17
N ILE A 61 -11.30 16.31 11.31
CA ILE A 61 -10.46 15.43 12.14
C ILE A 61 -10.53 15.92 13.59
N ALA A 62 -10.88 15.05 14.52
CA ALA A 62 -10.81 15.35 15.95
C ALA A 62 -10.36 14.11 16.74
N THR A 63 -9.88 14.33 17.97
CA THR A 63 -9.54 13.24 18.91
C THR A 63 -10.78 12.66 19.61
N THR A 64 -11.92 13.33 19.48
CA THR A 64 -13.20 12.98 20.11
C THR A 64 -14.22 12.45 19.11
N SER A 65 -13.85 12.34 17.83
CA SER A 65 -14.68 11.78 16.77
C SER A 65 -13.90 10.75 15.93
N THR A 66 -14.63 9.93 15.19
CA THR A 66 -14.20 8.99 14.17
C THR A 66 -14.93 9.29 12.86
N TYR A 67 -14.41 8.78 11.77
CA TYR A 67 -15.12 8.77 10.49
C TYR A 67 -16.12 7.61 10.40
N SER A 68 -17.11 7.79 9.52
CA SER A 68 -17.99 6.72 9.08
C SER A 68 -17.22 5.68 8.27
N SER A 69 -17.72 4.44 8.20
CA SER A 69 -17.11 3.40 7.37
C SER A 69 -17.01 3.80 5.89
N ASN A 70 -18.01 4.53 5.38
CA ASN A 70 -17.99 5.05 4.01
C ASN A 70 -16.84 6.04 3.79
N LYS A 71 -16.66 7.01 4.70
CA LYS A 71 -15.57 7.98 4.60
C LYS A 71 -14.20 7.32 4.73
N ILE A 72 -14.06 6.32 5.61
CA ILE A 72 -12.83 5.53 5.73
C ILE A 72 -12.51 4.83 4.42
N VAL A 73 -13.47 4.14 3.80
CA VAL A 73 -13.26 3.48 2.50
C VAL A 73 -12.85 4.49 1.43
N SER A 74 -13.52 5.65 1.34
CA SER A 74 -13.14 6.70 0.39
C SER A 74 -11.72 7.22 0.61
N LEU A 75 -11.28 7.39 1.86
CA LEU A 75 -9.90 7.79 2.17
C LEU A 75 -8.89 6.70 1.82
N LEU A 76 -9.23 5.43 2.02
CA LEU A 76 -8.37 4.31 1.63
C LEU A 76 -8.25 4.18 0.11
N ASP A 77 -9.33 4.40 -0.63
CA ASP A 77 -9.31 4.42 -2.10
C ASP A 77 -8.47 5.58 -2.62
N ALA A 78 -8.62 6.78 -2.04
CA ALA A 78 -7.79 7.94 -2.37
C ALA A 78 -6.31 7.68 -2.06
N LEU A 79 -6.00 7.16 -0.86
CA LEU A 79 -4.63 6.79 -0.48
C LEU A 79 -4.04 5.75 -1.42
N LYS A 80 -4.83 4.74 -1.81
CA LYS A 80 -4.42 3.74 -2.79
C LYS A 80 -4.09 4.40 -4.12
N THR A 81 -4.95 5.30 -4.62
CA THR A 81 -4.69 6.08 -5.84
C THR A 81 -3.41 6.92 -5.71
N ASP A 82 -3.22 7.62 -4.60
CA ASP A 82 -2.05 8.48 -4.36
C ASP A 82 -0.76 7.66 -4.25
N ILE A 83 -0.78 6.50 -3.58
CA ILE A 83 0.37 5.57 -3.49
C ILE A 83 0.71 4.98 -4.86
N LEU A 84 -0.29 4.70 -5.69
CA LEU A 84 -0.10 4.32 -7.09
C LEU A 84 0.29 5.53 -7.98
N GLY A 85 0.52 6.71 -7.38
CA GLY A 85 1.03 7.91 -8.03
C GLY A 85 -0.02 8.77 -8.71
N GLY A 86 -1.32 8.49 -8.51
CA GLY A 86 -2.42 9.17 -9.22
C GLY A 86 -2.35 9.04 -10.75
N ALA A 87 -1.46 8.17 -11.22
CA ALA A 87 -1.09 8.03 -12.60
C ALA A 87 -2.11 7.13 -13.30
N ASP A 88 -2.46 7.48 -14.53
CA ASP A 88 -3.27 6.63 -15.40
C ASP A 88 -2.67 5.21 -15.45
N ALA A 89 -3.47 4.18 -15.76
CA ALA A 89 -3.00 2.78 -15.80
C ALA A 89 -1.80 2.58 -16.76
N ALA A 90 -1.54 3.54 -17.64
CA ALA A 90 -0.38 3.61 -18.53
C ALA A 90 0.93 4.09 -17.88
N TYR A 91 0.87 4.71 -16.69
CA TYR A 91 2.01 5.36 -16.00
C TYR A 91 2.09 4.95 -14.52
N ASP A 92 1.64 3.75 -14.17
CA ASP A 92 1.77 3.19 -12.81
C ASP A 92 3.26 3.01 -12.51
N THR A 93 3.84 3.99 -11.80
CA THR A 93 5.26 4.01 -11.45
C THR A 93 5.71 2.77 -10.69
N LEU A 94 4.81 2.06 -9.97
CA LEU A 94 5.15 0.78 -9.34
C LEU A 94 5.20 -0.35 -10.36
N VAL A 95 4.36 -0.33 -11.39
CA VAL A 95 4.46 -1.23 -12.55
C VAL A 95 5.69 -0.90 -13.39
N GLU A 96 6.03 0.37 -13.63
CA GLU A 96 7.26 0.76 -14.33
C GLU A 96 8.50 0.37 -13.53
N ILE A 97 8.51 0.53 -12.20
CA ILE A 97 9.60 0.07 -11.32
C ILE A 97 9.65 -1.46 -11.29
N GLN A 98 8.50 -2.14 -11.18
CA GLN A 98 8.43 -3.60 -11.26
C GLN A 98 8.95 -4.09 -12.61
N GLN A 99 8.54 -3.46 -13.71
CA GLN A 99 9.00 -3.75 -15.05
C GLN A 99 10.47 -3.42 -15.19
N ALA A 100 10.99 -2.30 -14.68
CA ALA A 100 12.41 -1.96 -14.70
C ALA A 100 13.27 -2.92 -13.87
N LEU A 101 12.73 -3.47 -12.77
CA LEU A 101 13.38 -4.51 -11.98
C LEU A 101 13.31 -5.88 -12.67
N GLN A 102 12.19 -6.22 -13.33
CA GLN A 102 12.03 -7.44 -14.11
C GLN A 102 12.85 -7.41 -15.42
N SER A 103 12.90 -6.24 -16.06
CA SER A 103 13.68 -5.92 -17.26
C SER A 103 15.09 -5.43 -16.95
N GLY A 104 15.47 -5.37 -15.67
CA GLY A 104 16.86 -5.18 -15.23
C GLY A 104 17.80 -6.30 -15.69
N THR A 105 17.22 -7.41 -16.15
CA THR A 105 17.85 -8.40 -17.03
C THR A 105 18.30 -7.76 -18.36
N SER A 106 17.46 -7.01 -19.08
CA SER A 106 17.81 -6.49 -20.42
C SER A 106 19.04 -5.56 -20.47
N GLY A 107 19.22 -4.66 -19.51
CA GLY A 107 20.36 -3.74 -19.48
C GLY A 107 21.64 -4.39 -18.96
N LEU A 108 21.54 -5.11 -17.83
CA LEU A 108 22.69 -5.77 -17.23
C LEU A 108 23.14 -6.99 -18.05
N ASP A 109 22.21 -7.76 -18.61
CA ASP A 109 22.52 -8.89 -19.49
C ASP A 109 23.09 -8.40 -20.82
N ALA A 110 22.63 -7.26 -21.36
CA ALA A 110 23.25 -6.66 -22.55
C ALA A 110 24.68 -6.20 -22.27
N ILE A 111 24.93 -5.57 -21.11
CA ILE A 111 26.28 -5.17 -20.68
C ILE A 111 27.15 -6.42 -20.45
N LEU A 112 26.65 -7.43 -19.76
CA LEU A 112 27.38 -8.68 -19.48
C LEU A 112 27.68 -9.45 -20.78
N ALA A 113 26.72 -9.53 -21.71
CA ALA A 113 26.92 -10.11 -23.03
C ALA A 113 27.98 -9.33 -23.82
N ALA A 114 27.89 -7.99 -23.85
CA ALA A 114 28.87 -7.16 -24.54
C ALA A 114 30.29 -7.29 -23.96
N VAL A 115 30.41 -7.42 -22.63
CA VAL A 115 31.70 -7.68 -21.96
C VAL A 115 32.23 -9.07 -22.28
N ASN A 116 31.37 -10.10 -22.27
CA ASN A 116 31.76 -11.48 -22.61
C ASN A 116 32.22 -11.65 -24.07
N LEU A 117 31.80 -10.76 -24.98
CA LEU A 117 32.23 -10.76 -26.38
C LEU A 117 33.60 -10.08 -26.61
N ARG A 118 34.25 -9.53 -25.57
CA ARG A 118 35.59 -8.93 -25.70
C ARG A 118 36.69 -9.97 -25.55
N VAL A 119 37.75 -9.79 -26.34
CA VAL A 119 38.97 -10.60 -26.23
C VAL A 119 39.69 -10.22 -24.94
N ARG A 120 39.93 -11.19 -24.06
CA ARG A 120 40.69 -11.00 -22.81
C ARG A 120 42.19 -10.99 -23.09
N PHE A 121 42.92 -10.14 -22.37
CA PHE A 121 44.39 -10.06 -22.44
C PHE A 121 45.06 -10.50 -21.13
N ASP A 122 44.29 -10.58 -20.03
CA ASP A 122 44.75 -10.91 -18.69
C ASP A 122 44.82 -12.43 -18.43
N ALA A 123 44.14 -13.23 -19.24
CA ALA A 123 44.08 -14.67 -19.11
C ALA A 123 43.80 -15.35 -20.46
N ALA A 124 44.15 -16.65 -20.54
CA ALA A 124 43.78 -17.48 -21.68
C ALA A 124 42.25 -17.49 -21.90
N GLN A 125 41.83 -17.44 -23.16
CA GLN A 125 40.42 -17.45 -23.57
C GLN A 125 40.23 -18.49 -24.68
N THR A 126 39.22 -19.34 -24.53
CA THR A 126 38.84 -20.32 -25.56
C THR A 126 37.82 -19.67 -26.47
N LEU A 127 38.21 -19.43 -27.73
CA LEU A 127 37.35 -18.86 -28.77
C LEU A 127 37.15 -19.90 -29.88
N THR A 128 35.97 -19.94 -30.47
CA THR A 128 35.70 -20.72 -31.69
C THR A 128 36.51 -20.16 -32.87
N VAL A 129 36.66 -20.95 -33.95
CA VAL A 129 37.43 -20.53 -35.14
C VAL A 129 36.87 -19.22 -35.76
N ALA A 130 35.54 -19.08 -35.81
CA ALA A 130 34.89 -17.89 -36.34
C ALA A 130 35.13 -16.65 -35.45
N GLU A 131 35.03 -16.81 -34.13
CA GLU A 131 35.31 -15.73 -33.17
C GLU A 131 36.78 -15.30 -33.22
N GLN A 132 37.71 -16.25 -33.33
CA GLN A 132 39.13 -15.95 -33.49
C GLN A 132 39.39 -15.15 -34.77
N LEU A 133 38.77 -15.53 -35.89
CA LEU A 133 38.89 -14.79 -37.14
C LEU A 133 38.37 -13.36 -37.01
N GLN A 134 37.16 -13.17 -36.46
CA GLN A 134 36.59 -11.85 -36.27
C GLN A 134 37.45 -10.99 -35.33
N ALA A 135 37.92 -11.58 -34.22
CA ALA A 135 38.81 -10.92 -33.27
C ALA A 135 40.10 -10.43 -33.95
N ARG A 136 40.77 -11.30 -34.72
CA ARG A 136 41.99 -10.95 -35.46
C ARG A 136 41.74 -9.86 -36.50
N THR A 137 40.66 -9.96 -37.27
CA THR A 137 40.25 -8.93 -38.23
C THR A 137 40.05 -7.57 -37.56
N ASN A 138 39.38 -7.53 -36.40
CA ASN A 138 39.11 -6.28 -35.68
C ASN A 138 40.39 -5.57 -35.22
N ILE A 139 41.47 -6.31 -34.92
CA ILE A 139 42.75 -5.76 -34.44
C ILE A 139 43.84 -5.74 -35.51
N GLY A 140 43.53 -6.11 -36.76
CA GLY A 140 44.50 -6.19 -37.85
C GLY A 140 45.57 -7.27 -37.68
N ALA A 141 45.26 -8.36 -36.97
CA ALA A 141 46.17 -9.51 -36.80
C ALA A 141 45.91 -10.60 -37.86
N VAL A 142 46.92 -11.43 -38.11
CA VAL A 142 46.87 -12.60 -39.01
C VAL A 142 46.98 -13.90 -38.22
N ALA A 143 46.49 -15.03 -38.76
CA ALA A 143 46.63 -16.31 -38.06
C ALA A 143 48.06 -16.85 -38.19
N VAL A 144 48.51 -17.64 -37.21
CA VAL A 144 49.80 -18.36 -37.29
C VAL A 144 49.90 -19.22 -38.54
N SER A 145 48.80 -19.83 -38.97
CA SER A 145 48.75 -20.62 -40.21
C SER A 145 49.07 -19.81 -41.46
N ASP A 146 48.81 -18.50 -41.44
CA ASP A 146 49.00 -17.62 -42.58
C ASP A 146 50.46 -17.13 -42.69
N VAL A 147 51.17 -17.09 -41.55
CA VAL A 147 52.59 -16.68 -41.48
C VAL A 147 53.54 -17.87 -41.57
N GLY A 148 53.12 -19.05 -41.12
CA GLY A 148 53.97 -20.24 -41.02
C GLY A 148 54.77 -20.27 -39.71
N ASN A 149 55.83 -21.09 -39.68
CA ASN A 149 56.71 -21.15 -38.50
C ASN A 149 57.57 -19.88 -38.43
N THR A 150 57.27 -19.01 -37.47
CA THR A 150 58.01 -17.76 -37.26
C THR A 150 59.41 -17.98 -36.70
N ASP A 151 59.71 -19.18 -36.19
CA ASP A 151 61.02 -19.56 -35.66
C ASP A 151 61.88 -20.25 -36.74
N THR A 152 61.46 -20.25 -38.01
CA THR A 152 62.23 -20.84 -39.10
C THR A 152 63.57 -20.13 -39.27
N ASP A 153 64.66 -20.87 -39.03
CA ASP A 153 66.02 -20.42 -39.34
C ASP A 153 66.28 -20.55 -40.84
N PHE A 154 66.12 -19.44 -41.57
CA PHE A 154 66.36 -19.40 -43.00
C PHE A 154 67.83 -19.56 -43.38
N VAL A 155 68.78 -19.27 -42.47
CA VAL A 155 70.22 -19.44 -42.73
C VAL A 155 70.55 -20.93 -42.81
N VAL A 156 70.06 -21.72 -41.85
CA VAL A 156 70.24 -23.18 -41.85
C VAL A 156 69.63 -23.83 -43.10
N ILE A 157 68.44 -23.38 -43.51
CA ILE A 157 67.79 -23.89 -44.73
C ILE A 157 68.62 -23.55 -45.96
N PHE A 158 69.11 -22.31 -46.04
CA PHE A 158 69.92 -21.85 -47.16
C PHE A 158 71.25 -22.61 -47.25
N ASP A 159 71.97 -22.73 -46.13
CA ASP A 159 73.25 -23.45 -46.07
C ASP A 159 73.08 -24.93 -46.39
N GLY A 160 71.99 -25.56 -45.93
CA GLY A 160 71.66 -26.94 -46.26
C GLY A 160 71.32 -27.17 -47.73
N ALA A 161 70.83 -26.16 -48.45
CA ALA A 161 70.51 -26.25 -49.88
C ALA A 161 71.71 -26.02 -50.80
N LEU A 162 72.83 -25.50 -50.28
CA LEU A 162 74.08 -25.30 -51.00
C LEU A 162 74.98 -26.55 -51.04
N ALA A 163 74.73 -27.53 -50.16
CA ALA A 163 75.46 -28.80 -50.08
C ALA A 163 74.98 -29.82 -51.13
#